data_AF-A0A7V9MAW0-F1
#
_entry.id   AF-A0A7V9MAW0-F1
#
_cell.length_a   1.000
_cell.length_b   1.000
_cell.length_c   1.000
_cell.angle_alpha   90.00
_cell.angle_beta   90.00
_cell.angle_gamma   90.00
#
_symmetry.space_group_name_H-M   'P 1'
#
loop_
_entity.id
_entity.type
_entity.pdbx_description
1 polymer ?
#
loop_
_entity_poly.entity_id
_entity_poly.type
_entity_poly.pdbx_seq_one_letter_code
_entity_poly.pdbx_strand_id
1 'polypeptide(L)'
;MLALFGLLAGTAAAKSADPIPWRAAKMAKPKNSGKQMVFPVLGRTQLTNSFGDPRGQGAHQGEDIMAPRKAPAIATEAGRVRFYTGSGRAGCMLYLYGDSGTKYLYIHLNNDLTMENDNRGDCVQGVAFAKGLKDGQRVLAGQPVGFVGDSGDADGISPHLHFEMHPGGGAAIAPYPHLRAAKRLLFYASRGTIFTLAMTGKVVSAGDEQLRVNVATLRGSPMGITLRNLGRGLTITVPVGALVERARQGGAVVPVSLANAKPGESVALWTEATLATSDAQAGKAGALIAERVLLPPA
;
A
#
# COMPACT_ATOMS: atom_id res chain seq x y z
N MET A 1 -46.56 40.56 -45.40
CA MET A 1 -45.20 41.11 -45.15
C MET A 1 -44.83 40.70 -43.73
N LEU A 2 -44.26 39.52 -43.50
CA LEU A 2 -42.84 39.11 -43.61
C LEU A 2 -41.89 39.89 -42.68
N ALA A 3 -41.16 39.11 -41.86
CA ALA A 3 -39.91 39.41 -41.14
C ALA A 3 -40.05 40.27 -39.86
N LEU A 4 -39.31 40.08 -38.75
CA LEU A 4 -38.17 39.20 -38.42
C LEU A 4 -38.09 39.18 -36.87
N PHE A 5 -37.95 38.02 -36.23
CA PHE A 5 -37.60 37.94 -34.80
C PHE A 5 -36.10 38.23 -34.64
N GLY A 6 -35.76 39.32 -33.95
CA GLY A 6 -34.39 39.62 -33.53
C GLY A 6 -34.17 39.20 -32.07
N LEU A 7 -33.45 38.10 -31.85
CA LEU A 7 -32.86 37.78 -30.55
C LEU A 7 -31.48 38.45 -30.46
N LEU A 8 -31.31 39.39 -29.54
CA LEU A 8 -30.01 39.97 -29.16
C LEU A 8 -29.97 40.10 -27.64
N ALA A 9 -29.18 39.23 -27.00
CA ALA A 9 -28.53 39.35 -25.69
C ALA A 9 -28.13 37.94 -25.28
N GLY A 10 -26.94 37.62 -24.82
CA GLY A 10 -25.72 38.34 -24.50
C GLY A 10 -24.80 37.25 -23.96
N THR A 11 -23.54 37.25 -24.37
CA THR A 11 -22.54 36.23 -24.00
C THR A 11 -22.42 36.13 -22.48
N ALA A 12 -22.81 34.99 -21.89
CA ALA A 12 -22.43 34.65 -20.51
C ALA A 12 -20.94 34.31 -20.50
N ALA A 13 -20.10 35.33 -20.31
CA ALA A 13 -18.69 35.17 -20.01
C ALA A 13 -18.57 34.35 -18.72
N ALA A 14 -17.92 33.19 -18.80
CA ALA A 14 -17.54 32.41 -17.64
C ALA A 14 -16.69 33.29 -16.71
N LYS A 15 -17.15 33.52 -15.47
CA LYS A 15 -16.34 34.14 -14.44
C LYS A 15 -15.10 33.26 -14.22
N SER A 16 -13.95 33.78 -14.64
CA SER A 16 -12.64 33.26 -14.27
C SER A 16 -12.57 33.16 -12.75
N ALA A 17 -12.32 31.95 -12.23
CA ALA A 17 -11.96 31.78 -10.83
C ALA A 17 -10.62 32.49 -10.61
N ASP A 18 -10.58 33.42 -9.66
CA ASP A 18 -9.37 34.17 -9.31
C ASP A 18 -8.24 33.23 -8.88
N PRO A 19 -7.00 33.40 -9.39
CA PRO A 19 -5.85 32.64 -8.90
C PRO A 19 -5.52 33.06 -7.48
N ILE A 20 -5.53 32.12 -6.54
CA ILE A 20 -5.05 32.33 -5.17
C ILE A 20 -3.55 32.67 -5.25
N PRO A 21 -3.08 33.80 -4.69
CA PRO A 21 -1.68 34.16 -4.72
C PRO A 21 -0.91 33.26 -3.74
N TRP A 22 -0.22 32.25 -4.25
CA TRP A 22 0.90 31.63 -3.56
C TRP A 22 1.96 32.71 -3.34
N ARG A 23 1.98 33.31 -2.16
CA ARG A 23 3.23 33.89 -1.65
C ARG A 23 4.18 32.71 -1.51
N ALA A 24 5.27 32.74 -2.28
CA ALA A 24 6.39 31.82 -2.12
C ALA A 24 6.90 31.92 -0.69
N ALA A 25 6.36 31.07 0.20
CA ALA A 25 7.01 30.75 1.43
C ALA A 25 8.40 30.24 1.03
N LYS A 26 9.46 30.95 1.48
CA LYS A 26 10.85 30.55 1.26
C LYS A 26 10.94 29.05 1.53
N MET A 27 11.14 28.26 0.48
CA MET A 27 11.24 26.81 0.61
C MET A 27 12.41 26.53 1.54
N ALA A 28 12.11 26.01 2.72
CA ALA A 28 13.15 25.55 3.63
C ALA A 28 13.99 24.51 2.88
N LYS A 29 15.32 24.59 3.00
CA LYS A 29 16.22 23.56 2.46
C LYS A 29 15.71 22.18 2.90
N PRO A 30 15.68 21.17 2.02
CA PRO A 30 15.18 19.84 2.36
C PRO A 30 15.97 19.34 3.57
N LYS A 31 15.28 19.12 4.70
CA LYS A 31 15.86 18.45 5.85
C LYS A 31 15.97 16.98 5.46
N ASN A 32 17.08 16.61 4.83
CA ASN A 32 17.47 15.21 4.67
C ASN A 32 17.67 14.63 6.07
N SER A 33 16.60 14.09 6.66
CA SER A 33 16.62 13.52 8.00
C SER A 33 17.33 12.16 8.06
N GLY A 34 17.97 11.72 6.96
CA GLY A 34 18.63 10.41 6.86
C GLY A 34 17.67 9.22 7.05
N LYS A 35 16.35 9.46 7.14
CA LYS A 35 15.36 8.39 7.31
C LYS A 35 15.09 7.73 5.96
N GLN A 36 15.35 6.42 5.93
CA GLN A 36 15.00 5.53 4.82
C GLN A 36 13.48 5.65 4.53
N MET A 37 13.14 5.92 3.27
CA MET A 37 11.75 5.94 2.83
C MET A 37 11.11 4.55 2.95
N VAL A 38 9.79 4.51 3.05
CA VAL A 38 8.98 3.29 3.05
C VAL A 38 8.55 2.96 1.62
N PHE A 39 8.63 1.69 1.22
CA PHE A 39 8.17 1.25 -0.09
C PHE A 39 6.65 1.50 -0.21
N PRO A 40 6.14 2.17 -1.26
CA PRO A 40 4.81 2.79 -1.25
C PRO A 40 3.63 1.82 -1.44
N VAL A 41 3.86 0.51 -1.47
CA VAL A 41 2.82 -0.52 -1.62
C VAL A 41 3.07 -1.68 -0.67
N LEU A 42 2.04 -2.12 0.05
CA LEU A 42 2.07 -3.35 0.85
C LEU A 42 1.79 -4.59 -0.01
N GLY A 43 2.47 -5.69 0.32
CA GLY A 43 2.28 -6.98 -0.35
C GLY A 43 3.34 -7.30 -1.39
N ARG A 44 3.04 -8.26 -2.26
CA ARG A 44 3.92 -8.66 -3.36
C ARG A 44 3.83 -7.64 -4.49
N THR A 45 5.00 -7.18 -4.95
CA THR A 45 5.13 -6.18 -6.01
C THR A 45 6.21 -6.57 -6.99
N GLN A 46 6.13 -6.09 -8.23
CA GLN A 46 7.24 -6.12 -9.19
C GLN A 46 7.62 -4.68 -9.52
N LEU A 47 8.92 -4.39 -9.48
CA LEU A 47 9.48 -3.08 -9.75
C LEU A 47 10.41 -3.20 -10.95
N THR A 48 10.06 -2.49 -12.02
CA THR A 48 10.89 -2.31 -13.21
C THR A 48 11.58 -0.95 -13.13
N ASN A 49 12.73 -0.78 -13.78
CA ASN A 49 13.36 0.52 -13.98
C ASN A 49 12.88 1.05 -15.33
N SER A 50 11.86 1.90 -15.32
CA SER A 50 11.19 2.45 -16.50
C SER A 50 11.14 3.97 -16.54
N PHE A 51 11.77 4.67 -15.58
CA PHE A 51 11.89 6.13 -15.66
C PHE A 51 12.63 6.54 -16.94
N GLY A 52 12.05 7.49 -17.67
CA GLY A 52 12.58 7.98 -18.95
C GLY A 52 12.11 7.20 -20.17
N ASP A 53 11.47 6.03 -20.00
CA ASP A 53 10.95 5.24 -21.12
C ASP A 53 9.95 6.04 -21.96
N PRO A 54 9.93 5.86 -23.30
CA PRO A 54 9.00 6.59 -24.16
C PRO A 54 7.55 6.16 -23.90
N ARG A 55 6.66 7.13 -23.69
CA ARG A 55 5.21 6.96 -23.64
C ARG A 55 4.55 7.89 -24.67
N GLY A 56 3.27 7.66 -24.99
CA GLY A 56 2.53 8.49 -25.96
C GLY A 56 2.50 9.99 -25.62
N GLN A 57 2.70 10.31 -24.34
CA GLN A 57 2.72 11.64 -23.75
C GLN A 57 4.13 12.24 -23.52
N GLY A 58 5.18 11.54 -23.93
CA GLY A 58 6.57 11.89 -23.61
C GLY A 58 7.24 10.87 -22.69
N ALA A 59 8.39 11.25 -22.13
CA ALA A 59 9.17 10.38 -21.26
C ALA A 59 8.45 10.09 -19.95
N HIS A 60 8.48 8.82 -19.53
CA HIS A 60 7.92 8.33 -18.28
C HIS A 60 8.55 9.03 -17.06
N GLN A 61 7.74 9.69 -16.22
CA GLN A 61 8.21 10.53 -15.09
C GLN A 61 8.28 9.78 -13.74
N GLY A 62 8.06 8.47 -13.75
CA GLY A 62 8.00 7.67 -12.53
C GLY A 62 8.43 6.22 -12.75
N GLU A 63 8.07 5.37 -11.80
CA GLU A 63 8.14 3.91 -11.94
C GLU A 63 6.73 3.32 -11.84
N ASP A 64 6.48 2.27 -12.62
CA ASP A 64 5.26 1.47 -12.49
C ASP A 64 5.52 0.31 -11.54
N ILE A 65 4.88 0.35 -10.37
CA ILE A 65 4.97 -0.69 -9.35
C ILE A 65 3.80 -1.64 -9.54
N MET A 66 4.03 -2.74 -10.27
CA MET A 66 3.00 -3.76 -10.49
C MET A 66 2.60 -4.39 -9.16
N ALA A 67 1.32 -4.39 -8.85
CA ALA A 67 0.77 -4.98 -7.63
C ALA A 67 -0.69 -5.41 -7.87
N PRO A 68 -1.23 -6.34 -7.06
CA PRO A 68 -2.63 -6.72 -7.19
C PRO A 68 -3.56 -5.50 -7.09
N ARG A 69 -4.67 -5.50 -7.86
CA ARG A 69 -5.77 -4.55 -7.66
C ARG A 69 -6.15 -4.52 -6.17
N LYS A 70 -6.40 -3.33 -5.64
CA LYS A 70 -6.68 -3.07 -4.23
C LYS A 70 -5.57 -3.38 -3.24
N ALA A 71 -4.34 -3.63 -3.70
CA ALA A 71 -3.19 -3.65 -2.80
C ALA A 71 -3.08 -2.29 -2.09
N PRO A 72 -2.81 -2.24 -0.77
CA PRO A 72 -2.73 -0.96 -0.06
C PRO A 72 -1.55 -0.12 -0.55
N ALA A 73 -1.83 1.08 -1.04
CA ALA A 73 -0.84 2.12 -1.24
C ALA A 73 -0.62 2.86 0.08
N ILE A 74 0.65 3.03 0.47
CA ILE A 74 1.06 3.59 1.76
C ILE A 74 1.97 4.80 1.57
N ALA A 75 1.91 5.74 2.50
CA ALA A 75 2.75 6.93 2.50
C ALA A 75 4.24 6.56 2.58
N THR A 76 5.05 6.99 1.62
CA THR A 76 6.47 6.65 1.58
C THR A 76 7.28 7.34 2.68
N GLU A 77 6.79 8.49 3.14
CA GLU A 77 7.29 9.17 4.32
C GLU A 77 6.14 9.91 5.04
N ALA A 78 6.43 10.56 6.16
CA ALA A 78 5.46 11.44 6.80
C ALA A 78 5.25 12.71 5.95
N GLY A 79 4.04 13.23 5.93
CA GLY A 79 3.72 14.38 5.08
C GLY A 79 2.25 14.74 5.09
N ARG A 80 1.81 15.54 4.13
CA ARG A 80 0.39 15.90 3.91
C ARG A 80 -0.10 15.34 2.58
N VAL A 81 -1.24 14.67 2.60
CA VAL A 81 -1.89 14.19 1.37
C VAL A 81 -2.74 15.28 0.74
N ARG A 82 -2.83 15.29 -0.58
CA ARG A 82 -3.82 16.07 -1.33
C ARG A 82 -4.42 15.22 -2.45
N PHE A 83 -5.73 15.09 -2.49
CA PHE A 83 -6.40 14.33 -3.54
C PHE A 83 -6.39 15.10 -4.86
N TYR A 84 -6.31 14.37 -5.96
CA TYR A 84 -6.40 14.94 -7.30
C TYR A 84 -7.07 13.94 -8.24
N THR A 85 -8.19 14.34 -8.83
CA THR A 85 -9.06 13.46 -9.64
C THR A 85 -9.49 14.13 -10.95
N GLY A 86 -8.88 15.26 -11.30
CA GLY A 86 -9.27 16.09 -12.44
C GLY A 86 -8.57 15.75 -13.75
N SER A 87 -7.80 14.66 -13.82
CA SER A 87 -7.07 14.25 -15.02
C SER A 87 -7.57 12.90 -15.50
N GLY A 88 -8.13 12.85 -16.71
CA GLY A 88 -8.53 11.58 -17.34
C GLY A 88 -7.35 10.64 -17.60
N ARG A 89 -6.11 11.16 -17.63
CA ARG A 89 -4.90 10.35 -17.79
C ARG A 89 -4.43 9.76 -16.48
N ALA A 90 -4.39 10.56 -15.42
CA ALA A 90 -3.97 10.07 -14.11
C ALA A 90 -5.04 9.21 -13.41
N GLY A 91 -6.32 9.42 -13.76
CA GLY A 91 -7.44 8.81 -13.05
C GLY A 91 -7.53 9.31 -11.61
N CYS A 92 -7.78 8.39 -10.69
CA CYS A 92 -7.73 8.66 -9.27
C CYS A 92 -6.28 8.75 -8.82
N MET A 93 -5.88 9.88 -8.23
CA MET A 93 -4.53 10.02 -7.70
C MET A 93 -4.48 10.89 -6.44
N LEU A 94 -3.34 10.87 -5.76
CA LEU A 94 -3.03 11.81 -4.71
C LEU A 94 -1.58 12.29 -4.81
N TYR A 95 -1.37 13.51 -4.31
CA TYR A 95 -0.05 14.00 -3.96
C TYR A 95 0.23 13.69 -2.50
N LEU A 96 1.47 13.32 -2.19
CA LEU A 96 2.02 13.37 -0.85
C LEU A 96 3.11 14.43 -0.81
N TYR A 97 2.87 15.52 -0.07
CA TYR A 97 3.88 16.52 0.24
C TYR A 97 4.65 16.03 1.47
N GLY A 98 5.79 15.38 1.22
CA GLY A 98 6.64 14.80 2.24
C GLY A 98 7.31 15.86 3.13
N ASP A 99 7.56 15.51 4.38
CA ASP A 99 8.29 16.37 5.33
C ASP A 99 9.73 16.64 4.88
N SER A 100 10.30 15.80 4.02
CA SER A 100 11.58 16.05 3.34
C SER A 100 11.57 17.26 2.41
N GLY A 101 10.37 17.73 2.00
CA GLY A 101 10.19 18.70 0.92
C GLY A 101 10.03 18.07 -0.47
N THR A 102 10.07 16.74 -0.56
CA THR A 102 9.75 16.00 -1.80
C THR A 102 8.24 15.91 -1.98
N LYS A 103 7.76 16.17 -3.20
CA LYS A 103 6.38 15.89 -3.61
C LYS A 103 6.37 14.53 -4.31
N TYR A 104 5.52 13.63 -3.85
CA TYR A 104 5.30 12.32 -4.47
C TYR A 104 3.94 12.27 -5.14
N LEU A 105 3.85 11.59 -6.26
CA LEU A 105 2.58 11.33 -6.95
C LEU A 105 2.27 9.84 -6.85
N TYR A 106 1.02 9.55 -6.51
CA TYR A 106 0.46 8.20 -6.44
C TYR A 106 -0.66 8.13 -7.47
N ILE A 107 -0.37 7.62 -8.65
CA ILE A 107 -1.23 7.68 -9.84
C ILE A 107 -1.83 6.30 -10.15
N HIS A 108 -2.97 6.28 -10.86
CA HIS A 108 -3.77 5.09 -11.21
C HIS A 108 -4.34 4.36 -9.97
N LEU A 109 -4.74 5.10 -8.94
CA LEU A 109 -5.41 4.51 -7.78
C LEU A 109 -6.76 3.89 -8.18
N ASN A 110 -7.22 2.92 -7.40
CA ASN A 110 -8.39 2.10 -7.68
C ASN A 110 -9.69 2.90 -7.82
N ASN A 111 -10.46 2.64 -8.88
CA ASN A 111 -11.84 3.08 -9.06
C ASN A 111 -12.81 1.89 -9.23
N ASP A 112 -12.40 0.66 -8.90
CA ASP A 112 -13.23 -0.54 -9.00
C ASP A 112 -13.92 -0.90 -7.69
N LEU A 113 -15.15 -1.41 -7.76
CA LEU A 113 -15.88 -1.95 -6.60
C LEU A 113 -15.57 -3.43 -6.35
N THR A 114 -15.22 -4.18 -7.38
CA THR A 114 -14.85 -5.61 -7.28
C THR A 114 -13.35 -5.82 -7.40
N MET A 115 -12.88 -7.08 -7.48
CA MET A 115 -11.48 -7.38 -7.79
C MET A 115 -11.22 -7.41 -9.31
N GLU A 116 -12.26 -7.25 -10.12
CA GLU A 116 -12.20 -7.12 -11.57
C GLU A 116 -12.18 -5.65 -11.96
N ASN A 117 -11.83 -5.37 -13.22
CA ASN A 117 -11.97 -4.03 -13.79
C ASN A 117 -13.47 -3.78 -14.09
N ASP A 118 -14.12 -3.00 -13.24
CA ASP A 118 -15.52 -2.61 -13.40
C ASP A 118 -15.74 -1.09 -13.47
N ASN A 119 -14.76 -0.27 -13.07
CA ASN A 119 -14.80 1.20 -13.13
C ASN A 119 -16.00 1.85 -12.41
N ARG A 120 -16.68 1.15 -11.48
CA ARG A 120 -17.95 1.63 -10.87
C ARG A 120 -17.80 2.41 -9.57
N GLY A 121 -16.58 2.57 -9.05
CA GLY A 121 -16.34 2.96 -7.67
C GLY A 121 -15.94 4.43 -7.45
N ASP A 122 -15.73 5.21 -8.51
CA ASP A 122 -15.26 6.61 -8.46
C ASP A 122 -13.97 6.80 -7.63
N CYS A 123 -13.50 8.05 -7.55
CA CYS A 123 -12.33 8.43 -6.75
C CYS A 123 -12.71 8.86 -5.33
N VAL A 124 -13.18 7.92 -4.51
CA VAL A 124 -13.68 8.20 -3.14
C VAL A 124 -12.97 7.41 -2.06
N GLN A 125 -13.19 7.79 -0.80
CA GLN A 125 -12.67 7.06 0.37
C GLN A 125 -13.27 5.66 0.46
N GLY A 126 -12.41 4.68 0.72
CA GLY A 126 -12.78 3.25 0.74
C GLY A 126 -12.74 2.57 -0.62
N VAL A 127 -12.58 3.34 -1.71
CA VAL A 127 -12.39 2.82 -3.08
C VAL A 127 -11.00 3.17 -3.59
N ALA A 128 -10.72 4.45 -3.85
CA ALA A 128 -9.40 4.93 -4.30
C ALA A 128 -8.50 5.28 -3.12
N PHE A 129 -9.06 6.02 -2.16
CA PHE A 129 -8.36 6.55 -1.00
C PHE A 129 -8.61 5.70 0.23
N ALA A 130 -7.67 5.67 1.16
CA ALA A 130 -7.84 4.91 2.40
C ALA A 130 -9.08 5.40 3.18
N LYS A 131 -9.82 4.46 3.80
CA LYS A 131 -11.03 4.78 4.56
C LYS A 131 -10.74 5.78 5.67
N GLY A 132 -11.48 6.89 5.71
CA GLY A 132 -11.33 7.94 6.71
C GLY A 132 -10.18 8.91 6.46
N LEU A 133 -9.40 8.73 5.38
CA LEU A 133 -8.38 9.69 4.96
C LEU A 133 -9.04 10.94 4.39
N LYS A 134 -8.67 12.11 4.92
CA LYS A 134 -9.20 13.41 4.46
C LYS A 134 -8.20 14.11 3.54
N ASP A 135 -8.71 14.92 2.62
CA ASP A 135 -7.88 15.83 1.84
C ASP A 135 -7.15 16.81 2.77
N GLY A 136 -5.86 17.07 2.52
CA GLY A 136 -5.00 17.88 3.38
C GLY A 136 -4.51 17.22 4.68
N GLN A 137 -4.94 15.97 4.95
CA GLN A 137 -4.58 15.26 6.18
C GLN A 137 -3.07 15.01 6.27
N ARG A 138 -2.51 15.18 7.47
CA ARG A 138 -1.14 14.75 7.77
C ARG A 138 -1.11 13.24 8.03
N VAL A 139 -0.17 12.54 7.40
CA VAL A 139 0.02 11.10 7.51
C VAL A 139 1.42 10.77 8.00
N LEU A 140 1.57 9.60 8.62
CA LEU A 140 2.86 9.05 9.00
C LEU A 140 3.43 8.17 7.88
N ALA A 141 4.75 7.98 7.85
CA ALA A 141 5.38 7.01 6.97
C ALA A 141 4.77 5.60 7.19
N GLY A 142 4.41 4.94 6.10
CA GLY A 142 3.76 3.64 6.07
C GLY A 142 2.24 3.66 6.27
N GLN A 143 1.63 4.80 6.62
CA GLN A 143 0.18 4.88 6.78
C GLN A 143 -0.53 4.65 5.45
N PRO A 144 -1.61 3.84 5.39
CA PRO A 144 -2.42 3.68 4.19
C PRO A 144 -2.97 5.02 3.70
N VAL A 145 -2.79 5.27 2.40
CA VAL A 145 -3.28 6.47 1.71
C VAL A 145 -4.25 6.16 0.59
N GLY A 146 -4.20 4.94 0.03
CA GLY A 146 -5.09 4.53 -1.03
C GLY A 146 -4.92 3.08 -1.40
N PHE A 147 -5.39 2.74 -2.60
CA PHE A 147 -5.42 1.40 -3.13
C PHE A 147 -4.92 1.40 -4.57
N VAL A 148 -4.05 0.44 -4.90
CA VAL A 148 -3.55 0.24 -6.27
C VAL A 148 -4.71 -0.13 -7.19
N GLY A 149 -4.75 0.44 -8.40
CA GLY A 149 -5.71 0.10 -9.43
C GLY A 149 -5.14 0.31 -10.83
N ASP A 150 -6.03 0.63 -11.75
CA ASP A 150 -5.75 0.88 -13.16
C ASP A 150 -6.58 2.07 -13.70
N SER A 151 -7.03 3.00 -12.85
CA SER A 151 -7.83 4.14 -13.33
C SER A 151 -7.04 5.08 -14.25
N GLY A 152 -7.74 5.82 -15.11
CA GLY A 152 -7.12 6.78 -16.03
C GLY A 152 -6.68 6.12 -17.33
N ASP A 153 -5.53 6.52 -17.88
CA ASP A 153 -5.00 5.93 -19.12
C ASP A 153 -4.34 4.55 -18.92
N ALA A 154 -4.37 4.02 -17.68
CA ALA A 154 -4.00 2.66 -17.33
C ALA A 154 -5.16 1.63 -17.46
N ASP A 155 -6.38 2.08 -17.74
CA ASP A 155 -7.59 1.26 -17.69
C ASP A 155 -7.49 0.02 -18.59
N GLY A 156 -7.72 -1.15 -18.02
CA GLY A 156 -7.68 -2.42 -18.73
C GLY A 156 -6.28 -2.98 -19.03
N ILE A 157 -5.20 -2.32 -18.60
CA ILE A 157 -3.83 -2.83 -18.82
C ILE A 157 -3.46 -3.87 -17.75
N SER A 158 -2.98 -3.41 -16.60
CA SER A 158 -2.59 -4.25 -15.48
C SER A 158 -2.47 -3.34 -14.26
N PRO A 159 -3.07 -3.69 -13.12
CA PRO A 159 -3.05 -2.85 -11.93
C PRO A 159 -1.62 -2.53 -11.46
N HIS A 160 -1.35 -1.26 -11.24
CA HIS A 160 -0.04 -0.78 -10.80
C HIS A 160 -0.17 0.58 -10.09
N LEU A 161 0.82 0.88 -9.25
CA LEU A 161 1.00 2.25 -8.77
C LEU A 161 2.05 2.92 -9.66
N HIS A 162 1.64 3.89 -10.46
CA HIS A 162 2.59 4.81 -11.08
C HIS A 162 3.04 5.83 -10.02
N PHE A 163 4.34 5.82 -9.72
CA PHE A 163 4.92 6.54 -8.59
C PHE A 163 6.00 7.51 -9.07
N GLU A 164 5.80 8.81 -8.83
CA GLU A 164 6.77 9.86 -9.17
C GLU A 164 7.41 10.49 -7.92
N MET A 165 8.62 11.02 -8.08
CA MET A 165 9.38 11.74 -7.04
C MET A 165 9.85 13.10 -7.55
N HIS A 166 9.42 14.18 -6.89
CA HIS A 166 9.79 15.56 -7.23
C HIS A 166 10.41 16.28 -6.02
N PRO A 167 11.73 16.19 -5.82
CA PRO A 167 12.43 16.91 -4.76
C PRO A 167 12.19 18.42 -4.87
N GLY A 168 11.81 19.07 -3.76
CA GLY A 168 11.46 20.49 -3.74
C GLY A 168 10.26 20.86 -4.63
N GLY A 169 9.48 19.87 -5.10
CA GLY A 169 8.39 20.06 -6.04
C GLY A 169 8.81 20.34 -7.49
N GLY A 170 10.10 20.19 -7.81
CA GLY A 170 10.68 20.45 -9.14
C GLY A 170 10.47 19.32 -10.15
N ALA A 171 11.43 19.16 -11.06
CA ALA A 171 11.44 18.07 -12.05
C ALA A 171 11.42 16.69 -11.38
N ALA A 172 10.84 15.70 -12.07
CA ALA A 172 10.87 14.32 -11.59
C ALA A 172 12.30 13.78 -11.61
N ILE A 173 12.62 12.93 -10.64
CA ILE A 173 13.85 12.14 -10.62
C ILE A 173 13.50 10.65 -10.68
N ALA A 174 14.42 9.82 -11.16
CA ALA A 174 14.26 8.37 -11.24
C ALA A 174 13.97 7.76 -9.84
N PRO A 175 12.77 7.22 -9.58
CA PRO A 175 12.45 6.64 -8.29
C PRO A 175 13.11 5.27 -8.05
N TYR A 176 13.49 4.53 -9.11
CA TYR A 176 14.03 3.17 -8.98
C TYR A 176 15.10 2.96 -7.90
N PRO A 177 16.22 3.72 -7.86
CA PRO A 177 17.25 3.52 -6.83
C PRO A 177 16.72 3.76 -5.41
N HIS A 178 15.82 4.72 -5.23
CA HIS A 178 15.20 5.04 -3.95
C HIS A 178 14.23 3.93 -3.51
N LEU A 179 13.41 3.43 -4.44
CA LEU A 179 12.48 2.32 -4.21
C LEU A 179 13.19 1.01 -3.92
N ARG A 180 14.33 0.74 -4.57
CA ARG A 180 15.19 -0.44 -4.28
C ARG A 180 15.77 -0.39 -2.88
N ALA A 181 16.10 0.80 -2.40
CA ALA A 181 16.63 1.01 -1.05
C ALA A 181 15.53 1.21 0.01
N ALA A 182 14.25 1.27 -0.36
CA ALA A 182 13.17 1.57 0.57
C ALA A 182 12.88 0.45 1.57
N LYS A 183 12.49 0.81 2.79
CA LYS A 183 12.03 -0.13 3.81
C LYS A 183 10.70 -0.74 3.39
N ARG A 184 10.64 -2.06 3.26
CA ARG A 184 9.38 -2.79 3.02
C ARG A 184 8.72 -3.19 4.33
N LEU A 185 7.49 -2.75 4.52
CA LEU A 185 6.66 -3.17 5.65
C LEU A 185 5.90 -4.46 5.30
N LEU A 186 5.69 -5.29 6.32
CA LEU A 186 4.78 -6.44 6.28
C LEU A 186 3.33 -5.99 6.42
N PHE A 187 3.07 -5.03 7.32
CA PHE A 187 1.79 -4.38 7.54
C PHE A 187 2.03 -3.01 8.18
N TYR A 188 0.98 -2.18 8.25
CA TYR A 188 1.00 -0.94 9.01
C TYR A 188 -0.01 -1.01 10.16
N ALA A 189 0.38 -0.49 11.32
CA ALA A 189 -0.51 -0.22 12.43
C ALA A 189 -0.09 1.09 13.11
N SER A 190 -1.07 1.91 13.48
CA SER A 190 -0.83 3.17 14.19
C SER A 190 -0.11 2.93 15.52
N ARG A 191 0.62 3.94 15.99
CA ARG A 191 1.32 3.86 17.27
C ARG A 191 0.32 3.57 18.40
N GLY A 192 0.66 2.62 19.27
CA GLY A 192 -0.20 2.23 20.39
C GLY A 192 -1.30 1.23 20.02
N THR A 193 -1.44 0.85 18.75
CA THR A 193 -2.36 -0.21 18.35
C THR A 193 -1.87 -1.56 18.89
N ILE A 194 -2.72 -2.24 19.64
CA ILE A 194 -2.57 -3.68 19.91
C ILE A 194 -3.10 -4.42 18.69
N PHE A 195 -2.32 -5.34 18.14
CA PHE A 195 -2.65 -6.06 16.93
C PHE A 195 -2.54 -7.58 17.12
N THR A 196 -3.24 -8.32 16.27
CA THR A 196 -3.00 -9.74 16.01
C THR A 196 -2.87 -9.98 14.52
N LEU A 197 -2.11 -11.01 14.15
CA LEU A 197 -1.99 -11.49 12.78
C LEU A 197 -2.46 -12.94 12.71
N ALA A 198 -3.29 -13.24 11.73
CA ALA A 198 -3.55 -14.60 11.27
C ALA A 198 -2.84 -14.80 9.94
N MET A 199 -2.02 -15.83 9.83
CA MET A 199 -1.21 -16.10 8.64
C MET A 199 -1.41 -17.54 8.17
N THR A 200 -1.32 -17.74 6.86
CA THR A 200 -1.18 -19.07 6.27
C THR A 200 0.02 -19.11 5.35
N GLY A 201 0.66 -20.27 5.23
CA GLY A 201 1.84 -20.41 4.40
C GLY A 201 2.36 -21.83 4.34
N LYS A 202 3.63 -21.94 3.96
CA LYS A 202 4.38 -23.21 3.93
C LYS A 202 5.50 -23.18 4.96
N VAL A 203 5.65 -24.26 5.72
CA VAL A 203 6.78 -24.44 6.63
C VAL A 203 8.07 -24.48 5.79
N VAL A 204 9.06 -23.70 6.21
CA VAL A 204 10.42 -23.73 5.65
C VAL A 204 11.32 -24.54 6.58
N SER A 205 11.26 -24.27 7.88
CA SER A 205 11.98 -25.02 8.90
C SER A 205 11.32 -24.81 10.27
N ALA A 206 11.50 -25.78 11.17
CA ALA A 206 11.06 -25.71 12.56
C ALA A 206 12.25 -26.00 13.48
N GLY A 207 12.44 -25.18 14.51
CA GLY A 207 13.33 -25.43 15.65
C GLY A 207 12.53 -25.55 16.93
N ASP A 208 13.19 -25.43 18.09
CA ASP A 208 12.54 -25.63 19.39
C ASP A 208 11.50 -24.53 19.71
N GLU A 209 11.83 -23.27 19.45
CA GLU A 209 10.95 -22.11 19.70
C GLU A 209 10.83 -21.17 18.49
N GLN A 210 11.23 -21.64 17.31
CA GLN A 210 11.18 -20.84 16.08
C GLN A 210 10.57 -21.63 14.94
N LEU A 211 9.64 -20.99 14.24
CA LEU A 211 9.06 -21.51 13.01
C LEU A 211 9.34 -20.53 11.87
N ARG A 212 10.06 -21.01 10.85
CA ARG A 212 10.25 -20.27 9.61
C ARG A 212 9.18 -20.66 8.62
N VAL A 213 8.44 -19.68 8.12
CA VAL A 213 7.29 -19.88 7.22
C VAL A 213 7.44 -19.00 5.99
N ASN A 214 7.19 -19.56 4.80
CA ASN A 214 6.91 -18.77 3.61
C ASN A 214 5.43 -18.40 3.61
N VAL A 215 5.13 -17.19 4.09
CA VAL A 215 3.76 -16.71 4.29
C VAL A 215 3.11 -16.37 2.95
N ALA A 216 1.96 -16.99 2.71
CA ALA A 216 1.14 -16.79 1.52
C ALA A 216 0.01 -15.81 1.76
N THR A 217 -0.67 -15.90 2.92
CA THR A 217 -1.71 -14.94 3.31
C THR A 217 -1.45 -14.39 4.70
N LEU A 218 -1.78 -13.11 4.89
CA LEU A 218 -1.70 -12.42 6.17
C LEU A 218 -2.98 -11.60 6.34
N ARG A 219 -3.64 -11.77 7.49
CA ARG A 219 -4.76 -10.95 7.94
C ARG A 219 -4.38 -10.26 9.23
N GLY A 220 -4.63 -8.96 9.33
CA GLY A 220 -4.30 -8.17 10.51
C GLY A 220 -5.53 -7.49 11.12
N SER A 221 -5.67 -7.62 12.44
CA SER A 221 -6.71 -6.98 13.24
C SER A 221 -6.07 -5.97 14.21
N PRO A 222 -6.70 -4.81 14.51
CA PRO A 222 -7.99 -4.31 14.01
C PRO A 222 -7.92 -3.57 12.66
N MET A 223 -6.74 -3.53 12.03
CA MET A 223 -6.52 -2.75 10.81
C MET A 223 -7.36 -3.18 9.61
N GLY A 224 -7.99 -4.36 9.66
CA GLY A 224 -8.83 -4.89 8.58
C GLY A 224 -8.05 -5.22 7.30
N ILE A 225 -6.74 -5.46 7.42
CA ILE A 225 -5.87 -5.73 6.28
C ILE A 225 -5.90 -7.22 5.93
N THR A 226 -5.96 -7.53 4.63
CA THR A 226 -5.75 -8.88 4.09
C THR A 226 -4.78 -8.79 2.92
N LEU A 227 -3.60 -9.40 3.06
CA LEU A 227 -2.60 -9.54 2.01
C LEU A 227 -2.60 -11.00 1.53
N ARG A 228 -2.61 -11.18 0.21
CA ARG A 228 -2.61 -12.49 -0.46
C ARG A 228 -1.41 -12.59 -1.38
N ASN A 229 -1.04 -13.82 -1.74
CA ASN A 229 0.09 -14.12 -2.62
C ASN A 229 1.40 -13.44 -2.19
N LEU A 230 1.60 -13.33 -0.86
CA LEU A 230 2.65 -12.51 -0.28
C LEU A 230 4.05 -13.09 -0.60
N GLY A 231 4.21 -14.41 -0.44
CA GLY A 231 5.48 -15.11 -0.70
C GLY A 231 6.63 -14.58 0.16
N ARG A 232 6.35 -14.23 1.41
CA ARG A 232 7.32 -13.61 2.33
C ARG A 232 7.78 -14.63 3.37
N GLY A 233 9.08 -14.92 3.37
CA GLY A 233 9.71 -15.68 4.45
C GLY A 233 9.72 -14.88 5.76
N LEU A 234 9.10 -15.42 6.80
CA LEU A 234 9.11 -14.87 8.16
C LEU A 234 9.66 -15.92 9.13
N THR A 235 10.37 -15.46 10.16
CA THR A 235 10.75 -16.28 11.32
C THR A 235 9.87 -15.83 12.49
N ILE A 236 9.02 -16.74 12.95
CA ILE A 236 8.04 -16.51 14.01
C ILE A 236 8.55 -17.19 15.28
N THR A 237 8.51 -16.49 16.40
CA THR A 237 8.77 -17.08 17.72
C THR A 237 7.55 -17.89 18.14
N VAL A 238 7.78 -19.11 18.59
CA VAL A 238 6.74 -20.02 19.09
C VAL A 238 7.15 -20.41 20.51
N PRO A 239 6.69 -19.68 21.55
CA PRO A 239 7.08 -19.96 22.91
C PRO A 239 6.55 -21.33 23.37
N VAL A 240 7.16 -21.92 24.41
CA VAL A 240 6.73 -23.21 24.98
C VAL A 240 5.25 -23.25 25.37
N GLY A 241 4.67 -22.10 25.73
CA GLY A 241 3.25 -21.98 26.07
C GLY A 241 2.29 -21.85 24.87
N ALA A 242 2.80 -21.79 23.64
CA ALA A 242 1.97 -21.66 22.45
C ALA A 242 1.19 -22.96 22.18
N LEU A 243 -0.05 -22.82 21.69
CA LEU A 243 -0.87 -23.95 21.28
C LEU A 243 -0.40 -24.47 19.92
N VAL A 244 0.34 -25.58 19.91
CA VAL A 244 0.75 -26.25 18.68
C VAL A 244 -0.12 -27.48 18.47
N GLU A 245 -0.87 -27.48 17.38
CA GLU A 245 -1.88 -28.50 17.08
C GLU A 245 -1.71 -29.04 15.66
N ARG A 246 -2.18 -30.26 15.44
CA ARG A 246 -2.29 -30.89 14.12
C ARG A 246 -3.74 -31.28 13.84
N ALA A 247 -4.24 -30.90 12.68
CA ALA A 247 -5.55 -31.35 12.21
C ALA A 247 -5.53 -32.87 11.92
N ARG A 248 -6.67 -33.53 12.04
CA ARG A 248 -6.89 -34.93 11.61
C ARG A 248 -7.84 -34.97 10.42
N GLN A 249 -7.82 -36.09 9.69
CA GLN A 249 -8.90 -36.41 8.76
C GLN A 249 -10.22 -36.42 9.56
N GLY A 250 -11.23 -35.66 9.10
CA GLY A 250 -12.50 -35.47 9.83
C GLY A 250 -12.57 -34.23 10.73
N GLY A 251 -11.54 -33.37 10.76
CA GLY A 251 -11.63 -32.02 11.32
C GLY A 251 -11.30 -31.86 12.81
N ALA A 252 -11.10 -32.95 13.55
CA ALA A 252 -10.55 -32.88 14.91
C ALA A 252 -9.12 -32.32 14.91
N VAL A 253 -8.70 -31.67 15.99
CA VAL A 253 -7.33 -31.20 16.19
C VAL A 253 -6.73 -31.87 17.43
N VAL A 254 -5.42 -32.13 17.41
CA VAL A 254 -4.69 -32.69 18.56
C VAL A 254 -3.42 -31.92 18.86
N PRO A 255 -3.06 -31.73 20.15
CA PRO A 255 -1.79 -31.11 20.52
C PRO A 255 -0.60 -31.94 20.01
N VAL A 256 0.43 -31.26 19.50
CA VAL A 256 1.70 -31.85 19.04
C VAL A 256 2.87 -30.94 19.40
N SER A 257 4.11 -31.43 19.34
CA SER A 257 5.28 -30.56 19.46
C SER A 257 5.54 -29.80 18.14
N LEU A 258 6.21 -28.65 18.23
CA LEU A 258 6.61 -27.88 17.04
C LEU A 258 7.55 -28.68 16.11
N ALA A 259 8.36 -29.58 16.66
CA ALA A 259 9.22 -30.49 15.90
C ALA A 259 8.45 -31.42 14.96
N ASN A 260 7.12 -31.55 15.10
CA ASN A 260 6.29 -32.30 14.15
C ASN A 260 6.07 -31.53 12.84
N ALA A 261 6.36 -30.23 12.75
CA ALA A 261 6.21 -29.44 11.54
C ALA A 261 7.31 -29.78 10.52
N LYS A 262 6.92 -30.25 9.33
CA LYS A 262 7.87 -30.66 8.28
C LYS A 262 7.98 -29.59 7.18
N PRO A 263 9.18 -29.35 6.62
CA PRO A 263 9.34 -28.46 5.47
C PRO A 263 8.37 -28.81 4.33
N GLY A 264 7.72 -27.80 3.75
CA GLY A 264 6.73 -27.95 2.68
C GLY A 264 5.28 -28.17 3.14
N GLU A 265 5.05 -28.51 4.42
CA GLU A 265 3.69 -28.60 4.97
C GLU A 265 2.99 -27.25 4.94
N SER A 266 1.67 -27.28 4.70
CA SER A 266 0.83 -26.09 4.92
C SER A 266 0.73 -25.79 6.41
N VAL A 267 0.73 -24.52 6.79
CA VAL A 267 0.57 -24.12 8.19
C VAL A 267 -0.33 -22.90 8.29
N ALA A 268 -1.16 -22.87 9.34
CA ALA A 268 -1.86 -21.68 9.79
C ALA A 268 -1.32 -21.26 11.16
N LEU A 269 -1.18 -19.97 11.41
CA LEU A 269 -0.67 -19.46 12.68
C LEU A 269 -1.34 -18.14 13.06
N TRP A 270 -1.49 -17.94 14.36
CA TRP A 270 -2.06 -16.74 14.96
C TRP A 270 -1.05 -16.18 15.96
N THR A 271 -0.87 -14.87 15.94
CA THR A 271 0.03 -14.20 16.88
C THR A 271 -0.71 -13.77 18.13
N GLU A 272 0.02 -13.69 19.24
CA GLU A 272 -0.45 -13.01 20.44
C GLU A 272 -0.89 -11.56 20.12
N ALA A 273 -1.79 -11.04 20.95
CA ALA A 273 -2.15 -9.63 20.94
C ALA A 273 -1.02 -8.80 21.57
N THR A 274 -0.33 -7.99 20.77
CA THR A 274 0.78 -7.17 21.25
C THR A 274 0.80 -5.79 20.63
N LEU A 275 1.53 -4.86 21.26
CA LEU A 275 1.69 -3.51 20.73
C LEU A 275 2.47 -3.52 19.41
N ALA A 276 1.99 -2.74 18.44
CA ALA A 276 2.66 -2.56 17.17
C ALA A 276 4.02 -1.85 17.35
N THR A 277 5.09 -2.55 17.00
CA THR A 277 6.45 -2.00 16.94
C THR A 277 6.91 -1.82 15.49
N SER A 278 7.97 -1.03 15.27
CA SER A 278 8.57 -0.86 13.95
C SER A 278 9.16 -2.15 13.37
N ASP A 279 9.51 -3.09 14.24
CA ASP A 279 10.13 -4.36 13.91
C ASP A 279 9.08 -5.42 13.57
N ALA A 280 7.98 -5.46 14.33
CA ALA A 280 6.81 -6.26 14.00
C ALA A 280 6.21 -5.83 12.66
N GLN A 281 5.99 -4.52 12.45
CA GLN A 281 5.49 -3.98 11.18
C GLN A 281 6.42 -4.26 9.99
N ALA A 282 7.72 -4.48 10.22
CA ALA A 282 8.67 -4.87 9.18
C ALA A 282 8.81 -6.39 9.00
N GLY A 283 8.20 -7.19 9.88
CA GLY A 283 8.35 -8.64 9.92
C GLY A 283 9.79 -9.08 10.22
N LYS A 284 10.51 -8.37 11.09
CA LYS A 284 11.84 -8.80 11.53
C LYS A 284 11.75 -10.12 12.28
N ALA A 285 12.80 -10.95 12.18
CA ALA A 285 12.87 -12.22 12.88
C ALA A 285 12.69 -12.01 14.40
N GLY A 286 11.83 -12.81 15.02
CA GLY A 286 11.55 -12.76 16.45
C GLY A 286 10.61 -11.62 16.89
N ALA A 287 10.22 -10.72 15.98
CA ALA A 287 9.32 -9.61 16.31
C ALA A 287 7.82 -10.00 16.31
N LEU A 288 7.51 -11.23 15.90
CA LEU A 288 6.16 -11.80 15.89
C LEU A 288 6.18 -13.09 16.71
N ILE A 289 5.26 -13.18 17.66
CA ILE A 289 5.14 -14.29 18.61
C ILE A 289 3.82 -15.00 18.35
N ALA A 290 3.87 -16.30 18.09
CA ALA A 290 2.69 -17.13 17.86
C ALA A 290 2.02 -17.52 19.18
N GLU A 291 0.72 -17.29 19.29
CA GLU A 291 -0.11 -17.90 20.35
C GLU A 291 -0.59 -19.30 19.94
N ARG A 292 -0.75 -19.54 18.63
CA ARG A 292 -1.26 -20.78 18.08
C ARG A 292 -0.64 -21.12 16.73
N VAL A 293 -0.30 -22.38 16.53
CA VAL A 293 0.16 -22.97 15.26
C VAL A 293 -0.70 -24.20 14.96
N LEU A 294 -1.27 -24.26 13.76
CA LEU A 294 -2.06 -25.38 13.26
C LEU A 294 -1.40 -26.00 12.03
N LEU A 295 -0.96 -27.24 12.19
CA LEU A 295 -0.39 -28.09 11.15
C LEU A 295 -1.49 -28.87 10.41
N PRO A 296 -1.25 -29.30 9.16
CA PRO A 296 -2.24 -30.00 8.37
C PRO A 296 -2.39 -31.45 8.85
N PRO A 297 -3.39 -32.20 8.38
CA PRO A 297 -3.42 -33.65 8.57
C PRO A 297 -2.09 -34.30 8.16
N ALA A 298 -1.61 -35.22 9.00
CA ALA A 298 -0.42 -36.03 8.73
C ALA A 298 -0.62 -36.94 7.52
#